data_AF-A0A344TT33-F1
#
_entry.id   AF-A0A344TT33-F1
#
_cell.length_a   1.000
_cell.length_b   1.000
_cell.length_c   1.000
_cell.angle_alpha   90.00
_cell.angle_beta   90.00
_cell.angle_gamma   90.00
#
_symmetry.space_group_name_H-M   'P 1'
#
loop_
_entity.id
_entity.type
_entity.pdbx_description
1 polymer ?
#
loop_
_entity_poly.entity_id
_entity_poly.type
_entity_poly.pdbx_seq_one_letter_code
_entity_poly.pdbx_strand_id
1 'polypeptide(L)'
;MNTLLIITTVTVLCGIVFYVFKKLIEKFSRAYENNYTETISEYNHLKENERYGRDGSQSDMDNIINNYLNIVKTVDSNNPILINTYVSLSQAYEKQGKNQEALNAINQAINVLEKINKNNIYTMQANIYKAQFLHRISKKEEALQVWKYLLEIFPNDKDRLLKKISGDGLSIN
;
A
#
# COMPACT_ATOMS: atom_id res chain seq x y z
N MET A 1 -59.75 18.95 4.83
CA MET A 1 -58.86 18.80 6.00
C MET A 1 -57.64 17.90 5.77
N ASN A 2 -57.50 17.22 4.61
CA ASN A 2 -56.36 16.33 4.35
C ASN A 2 -55.17 17.00 3.64
N THR A 3 -55.39 18.06 2.85
CA THR A 3 -54.33 18.66 2.04
C THR A 3 -53.29 19.41 2.88
N LEU A 4 -53.71 20.08 3.97
CA LEU A 4 -52.81 20.84 4.84
C LEU A 4 -51.92 19.92 5.71
N LEU A 5 -52.43 18.75 6.13
CA LEU A 5 -51.70 17.73 6.89
C LEU A 5 -50.66 17.00 6.03
N ILE A 6 -50.97 16.78 4.75
CA ILE A 6 -50.03 16.21 3.76
C ILE A 6 -48.91 17.20 3.47
N ILE A 7 -49.23 18.49 3.31
CA ILE A 7 -48.19 19.51 3.04
C ILE A 7 -47.24 19.63 4.23
N THR A 8 -47.73 19.74 5.46
CA THR A 8 -46.86 19.88 6.65
C THR A 8 -46.02 18.63 6.93
N THR A 9 -46.54 17.43 6.69
CA THR A 9 -45.76 16.18 6.83
C THR A 9 -44.69 16.07 5.74
N VAL A 10 -44.97 16.48 4.50
CA VAL A 10 -44.00 16.49 3.39
C VAL A 10 -42.88 17.51 3.62
N THR A 11 -43.16 18.71 4.17
CA THR A 11 -42.11 19.70 4.47
C THR A 11 -41.21 19.27 5.64
N VAL A 12 -41.76 18.66 6.68
CA VAL A 12 -40.99 18.13 7.83
C VAL A 12 -40.09 16.96 7.40
N LEU A 13 -40.60 16.05 6.56
CA LEU A 13 -39.80 14.97 5.96
C LEU A 13 -38.67 15.51 5.08
N CYS A 14 -38.91 16.54 4.27
CA CYS A 14 -37.86 17.19 3.47
C CYS A 14 -36.76 17.83 4.33
N GLY A 15 -37.11 18.48 5.45
CA GLY A 15 -36.15 19.08 6.36
C GLY A 15 -35.26 18.06 7.09
N ILE A 16 -35.82 16.93 7.51
CA ILE A 16 -35.07 15.84 8.16
C ILE A 16 -34.15 15.14 7.15
N VAL A 17 -34.65 14.86 5.93
CA VAL A 17 -33.84 14.26 4.86
C VAL A 17 -32.66 15.16 4.50
N PHE A 18 -32.87 16.47 4.35
CA PHE A 18 -31.81 17.45 4.08
C PHE A 18 -30.77 17.53 5.22
N TYR A 19 -31.22 17.54 6.48
CA TYR A 19 -30.33 17.58 7.65
C TYR A 19 -29.48 16.30 7.78
N VAL A 20 -30.08 15.12 7.57
CA VAL A 20 -29.36 13.84 7.57
C VAL A 20 -28.36 13.80 6.41
N PHE A 21 -28.77 14.20 5.20
CA PHE A 21 -27.87 14.27 4.04
C PHE A 21 -26.69 15.20 4.27
N LYS A 22 -26.93 16.39 4.84
CA LYS A 22 -25.87 17.36 5.18
C LYS A 22 -24.90 16.78 6.21
N LYS A 23 -25.40 16.16 7.29
CA LYS A 23 -24.57 15.54 8.33
C LYS A 23 -23.82 14.30 7.80
N LEU A 24 -24.38 13.59 6.83
CA LEU A 24 -23.74 12.48 6.12
C LEU A 24 -22.60 13.00 5.24
N ILE A 25 -22.84 14.06 4.45
CA ILE A 25 -21.83 14.72 3.61
C ILE A 25 -20.71 15.31 4.46
N GLU A 26 -21.00 15.96 5.59
CA GLU A 26 -19.98 16.45 6.52
C GLU A 26 -19.14 15.32 7.13
N LYS A 27 -19.74 14.17 7.45
CA LYS A 27 -19.03 12.98 7.94
C LYS A 27 -18.15 12.35 6.86
N PHE A 28 -18.64 12.26 5.62
CA PHE A 28 -17.87 11.77 4.46
C PHE A 28 -16.76 12.75 4.05
N SER A 29 -17.02 14.06 4.10
CA SER A 29 -16.05 15.12 3.81
C SER A 29 -14.96 15.16 4.89
N ARG A 30 -15.30 15.06 6.18
CA ARG A 30 -14.30 14.90 7.25
C ARG A 30 -13.51 13.60 7.12
N ALA A 31 -14.14 12.49 6.75
CA ALA A 31 -13.41 11.24 6.52
C ALA A 31 -12.44 11.37 5.33
N TYR A 32 -12.82 12.10 4.28
CA TYR A 32 -11.98 12.37 3.11
C TYR A 32 -10.87 13.39 3.40
N GLU A 33 -11.17 14.49 4.12
CA GLU A 33 -10.23 15.53 4.52
C GLU A 33 -9.25 15.06 5.61
N ASN A 34 -9.71 14.29 6.60
CA ASN A 34 -8.84 13.67 7.60
C ASN A 34 -7.93 12.63 6.94
N ASN A 35 -8.47 11.80 6.03
CA ASN A 35 -7.66 10.87 5.24
C ASN A 35 -6.66 11.64 4.36
N TYR A 36 -7.05 12.74 3.72
CA TYR A 36 -6.17 13.56 2.90
C TYR A 36 -5.09 14.31 3.71
N THR A 37 -5.42 14.83 4.90
CA THR A 37 -4.48 15.56 5.77
C THR A 37 -3.55 14.63 6.58
N GLU A 38 -4.03 13.48 7.06
CA GLU A 38 -3.18 12.41 7.61
C GLU A 38 -2.26 11.86 6.52
N THR A 39 -2.80 11.57 5.32
CA THR A 39 -2.00 11.10 4.18
C THR A 39 -0.91 12.09 3.78
N ILE A 40 -1.16 13.41 3.82
CA ILE A 40 -0.13 14.43 3.52
C ILE A 40 0.93 14.51 4.62
N SER A 41 0.53 14.52 5.89
CA SER A 41 1.47 14.55 7.02
C SER A 41 2.38 13.32 7.02
N GLU A 42 1.78 12.14 6.87
CA GLU A 42 2.51 10.88 6.80
C GLU A 42 3.36 10.77 5.54
N TYR A 43 2.89 11.23 4.39
CA TYR A 43 3.68 11.30 3.15
C TYR A 43 4.92 12.22 3.29
N ASN A 44 4.78 13.34 3.99
CA ASN A 44 5.91 14.22 4.29
C ASN A 44 6.91 13.54 5.24
N HIS A 45 6.44 12.80 6.24
CA HIS A 45 7.29 11.97 7.10
C HIS A 45 8.00 10.85 6.31
N LEU A 46 7.33 10.22 5.34
CA LEU A 46 7.96 9.22 4.46
C LEU A 46 9.11 9.84 3.65
N LYS A 47 8.88 11.00 3.03
CA LYS A 47 9.90 11.73 2.25
C LYS A 47 11.08 12.18 3.09
N GLU A 48 10.82 12.61 4.32
CA GLU A 48 11.86 13.01 5.25
C GLU A 48 12.73 11.80 5.64
N ASN A 49 12.12 10.65 5.94
CA ASN A 49 12.84 9.41 6.25
C ASN A 49 13.67 8.87 5.05
N GLU A 50 13.16 8.97 3.82
CA GLU A 50 13.92 8.63 2.61
C GLU A 50 15.19 9.49 2.44
N ARG A 51 15.13 10.76 2.86
CA ARG A 51 16.26 11.68 2.82
C ARG A 51 17.33 11.32 3.85
N TYR A 52 16.94 10.99 5.09
CA TYR A 52 17.87 10.59 6.16
C TYR A 52 18.55 9.24 5.89
N GLY A 53 17.86 8.31 5.22
CA GLY A 53 18.42 6.99 4.87
C GLY A 53 19.58 7.00 3.85
N ARG A 54 19.97 8.17 3.32
CA ARG A 54 21.15 8.33 2.45
C ARG A 54 22.45 8.56 3.22
N ASP A 55 22.40 9.08 4.45
CA ASP A 55 23.60 9.51 5.21
C ASP A 55 24.19 8.39 6.10
N GLY A 56 23.47 7.26 6.26
CA GLY A 56 24.10 5.95 6.44
C GLY A 56 24.54 5.53 7.85
N SER A 57 24.11 6.18 8.94
CA SER A 57 24.35 5.60 10.27
C SER A 57 23.32 4.52 10.61
N GLN A 58 23.75 3.45 11.29
CA GLN A 58 22.88 2.37 11.76
C GLN A 58 21.79 2.90 12.71
N SER A 59 22.12 3.91 13.54
CA SER A 59 21.17 4.58 14.44
C SER A 59 20.06 5.30 13.68
N ASP A 60 20.36 5.87 12.52
CA ASP A 60 19.33 6.52 11.68
C ASP A 60 18.37 5.49 11.10
N MET A 61 18.85 4.30 10.80
CA MET A 61 18.04 3.22 10.23
C MET A 61 17.03 2.65 11.22
N ASP A 62 17.41 2.44 12.48
CA ASP A 62 16.48 1.99 13.52
C ASP A 62 15.40 3.05 13.80
N ASN A 63 15.75 4.34 13.80
CA ASN A 63 14.80 5.44 13.91
C ASN A 63 13.81 5.46 12.74
N ILE A 64 14.31 5.30 11.50
CA ILE A 64 13.48 5.23 10.29
C ILE A 64 12.50 4.04 10.39
N ILE A 65 12.98 2.86 10.80
CA ILE A 65 12.13 1.68 10.99
C ILE A 65 11.04 1.96 12.03
N ASN A 66 11.40 2.52 13.18
CA ASN A 66 10.44 2.86 14.24
C ASN A 66 9.37 3.86 13.77
N ASN A 67 9.76 4.87 12.98
CA ASN A 67 8.84 5.83 12.39
C ASN A 67 7.83 5.15 11.45
N TYR A 68 8.31 4.30 10.54
CA TYR A 68 7.42 3.55 9.64
C TYR A 68 6.53 2.56 10.39
N LEU A 69 7.04 1.89 11.42
CA LEU A 69 6.23 1.01 12.27
C LEU A 69 5.15 1.78 13.05
N ASN A 70 5.39 3.04 13.41
CA ASN A 70 4.37 3.87 14.02
C ASN A 70 3.23 4.16 13.02
N ILE A 71 3.55 4.52 11.78
CA ILE A 71 2.55 4.71 10.71
C ILE A 71 1.71 3.44 10.52
N VAL A 72 2.36 2.27 10.46
CA VAL A 72 1.64 0.97 10.34
C VAL A 72 0.66 0.73 11.49
N LYS A 73 0.95 1.23 12.70
CA LYS A 73 0.08 1.06 13.88
C LYS A 73 -1.08 2.05 13.92
N THR A 74 -0.93 3.24 13.32
CA THR A 74 -1.92 4.31 13.40
C THR A 74 -2.89 4.32 12.23
N VAL A 75 -2.45 3.84 11.07
CA VAL A 75 -3.22 3.92 9.83
C VAL A 75 -4.10 2.67 9.61
N ASP A 76 -5.29 2.88 9.05
CA ASP A 76 -6.17 1.76 8.65
C ASP A 76 -5.48 0.81 7.65
N SER A 77 -5.66 -0.49 7.87
CA SER A 77 -5.00 -1.56 7.11
C SER A 77 -5.24 -1.55 5.59
N ASN A 78 -6.23 -0.81 5.09
CA ASN A 78 -6.51 -0.68 3.66
C ASN A 78 -6.05 0.67 3.07
N ASN A 79 -5.42 1.54 3.85
CA ASN A 79 -4.95 2.82 3.36
C ASN A 79 -3.77 2.62 2.38
N PRO A 80 -3.83 3.19 1.15
CA PRO A 80 -2.76 3.09 0.17
C PRO A 80 -1.39 3.60 0.65
N ILE A 81 -1.33 4.50 1.64
CA ILE A 81 -0.05 4.99 2.17
C ILE A 81 0.81 3.86 2.75
N LEU A 82 0.17 2.82 3.28
CA LEU A 82 0.85 1.64 3.83
C LEU A 82 1.70 0.93 2.78
N ILE A 83 1.40 1.05 1.48
CA ILE A 83 2.20 0.45 0.41
C ILE A 83 3.63 0.98 0.45
N ASN A 84 3.80 2.31 0.45
CA ASN A 84 5.11 2.93 0.48
C ASN A 84 5.81 2.70 1.83
N THR A 85 5.05 2.73 2.92
CA THR A 85 5.57 2.43 4.26
C THR A 85 6.16 1.02 4.34
N TYR A 86 5.43 0.02 3.85
CA TYR A 86 5.89 -1.37 3.85
C TYR A 86 7.05 -1.62 2.88
N VAL A 87 7.07 -0.98 1.70
CA VAL A 87 8.22 -1.04 0.78
C VAL A 87 9.47 -0.45 1.46
N SER A 88 9.33 0.69 2.13
CA SER A 88 10.44 1.35 2.82
C SER A 88 10.95 0.52 4.00
N LEU A 89 10.04 -0.08 4.79
CA LEU A 89 10.40 -1.05 5.83
C LEU A 89 11.16 -2.24 5.25
N SER A 90 10.72 -2.77 4.11
CA SER A 90 11.39 -3.89 3.44
C SER A 90 12.84 -3.55 3.09
N GLN A 91 13.06 -2.38 2.49
CA GLN A 91 14.40 -1.90 2.12
C GLN A 91 15.27 -1.61 3.34
N ALA A 92 14.69 -1.01 4.40
CA ALA A 92 15.41 -0.75 5.64
C ALA A 92 15.85 -2.05 6.32
N TYR A 93 14.96 -3.04 6.42
CA TYR A 93 15.30 -4.35 6.95
C TYR A 93 16.32 -5.10 6.07
N GLU A 94 16.24 -5.00 4.73
CA GLU A 94 17.25 -5.55 3.83
C GLU A 94 18.63 -4.94 4.10
N LYS A 95 18.72 -3.61 4.27
CA LYS A 95 19.98 -2.92 4.60
C LYS A 95 20.56 -3.37 5.95
N GLN A 96 19.71 -3.79 6.90
CA GLN A 96 20.16 -4.36 8.19
C GLN A 96 20.48 -5.88 8.11
N GLY A 97 20.29 -6.52 6.96
CA GLY A 97 20.42 -7.98 6.82
C GLY A 97 19.27 -8.78 7.46
N LYS A 98 18.18 -8.11 7.89
CA LYS A 98 16.98 -8.70 8.47
C LYS A 98 16.05 -9.23 7.39
N ASN A 99 16.49 -10.30 6.73
CA ASN A 99 15.87 -10.79 5.50
C ASN A 99 14.41 -11.26 5.68
N GLN A 100 14.06 -11.84 6.83
CA GLN A 100 12.71 -12.33 7.07
C GLN A 100 11.73 -11.17 7.30
N GLU A 101 12.14 -10.15 8.04
CA GLU A 101 11.38 -8.92 8.26
C GLU A 101 11.21 -8.15 6.96
N ALA A 102 12.25 -8.10 6.12
CA ALA A 102 12.18 -7.51 4.79
C ALA A 102 11.16 -8.22 3.89
N LEU A 103 11.15 -9.56 3.89
CA LEU A 103 10.15 -10.36 3.16
C LEU A 103 8.73 -10.15 3.69
N ASN A 104 8.57 -10.13 5.01
CA ASN A 104 7.27 -9.89 5.63
C ASN A 104 6.72 -8.52 5.24
N ALA A 105 7.55 -7.47 5.27
CA ALA A 105 7.16 -6.12 4.90
C ALA A 105 6.72 -6.03 3.42
N ILE A 106 7.51 -6.55 2.47
CA ILE A 106 7.08 -6.51 1.06
C ILE A 106 5.80 -7.32 0.80
N ASN A 107 5.59 -8.43 1.51
CA ASN A 107 4.34 -9.18 1.42
C ASN A 107 3.14 -8.35 1.90
N GLN A 108 3.29 -7.55 2.96
CA GLN A 108 2.23 -6.65 3.40
C GLN A 108 1.93 -5.56 2.36
N ALA A 109 2.95 -4.99 1.71
CA ALA A 109 2.75 -4.04 0.60
C ALA A 109 1.94 -4.69 -0.54
N ILE A 110 2.31 -5.91 -0.94
CA ILE A 110 1.61 -6.67 -1.98
C ILE A 110 0.16 -6.95 -1.57
N ASN A 111 -0.10 -7.35 -0.33
CA ASN A 111 -1.47 -7.59 0.15
C ASN A 111 -2.37 -6.35 0.04
N VAL A 112 -1.86 -5.17 0.38
CA VAL A 112 -2.60 -3.91 0.22
C VAL A 112 -2.83 -3.62 -1.27
N LEU A 113 -1.80 -3.77 -2.10
CA LEU A 113 -1.89 -3.57 -3.54
C LEU A 113 -2.92 -4.49 -4.22
N GLU A 114 -2.94 -5.78 -3.87
CA GLU A 114 -3.84 -6.77 -4.45
C GLU A 114 -5.31 -6.54 -4.05
N LYS A 115 -5.55 -6.05 -2.83
CA LYS A 115 -6.88 -5.61 -2.39
C LYS A 115 -7.40 -4.41 -3.21
N ILE A 116 -6.51 -3.52 -3.63
CA ILE A 116 -6.86 -2.36 -4.47
C ILE A 116 -7.06 -2.79 -5.91
N ASN A 117 -6.04 -3.40 -6.52
CA ASN A 117 -6.06 -3.94 -7.87
C ASN A 117 -4.85 -4.86 -8.12
N LYS A 118 -5.12 -6.17 -8.14
CA LYS A 118 -4.14 -7.24 -8.42
C LYS A 118 -3.40 -7.09 -9.75
N ASN A 119 -4.04 -6.53 -10.78
CA ASN A 119 -3.50 -6.47 -12.14
C ASN A 119 -3.04 -5.05 -12.50
N ASN A 120 -2.38 -4.36 -11.56
CA ASN A 120 -1.80 -3.04 -11.80
C ASN A 120 -0.26 -3.07 -11.83
N ILE A 121 0.33 -2.00 -12.37
CA ILE A 121 1.77 -1.87 -12.52
C ILE A 121 2.53 -1.88 -11.17
N TYR A 122 1.92 -1.41 -10.10
CA TYR A 122 2.54 -1.36 -8.77
C TYR A 122 2.61 -2.75 -8.13
N THR A 123 1.58 -3.59 -8.28
CA THR A 123 1.56 -4.99 -7.86
C THR A 123 2.62 -5.79 -8.61
N MET A 124 2.77 -5.54 -9.93
CA MET A 124 3.83 -6.12 -10.73
C MET A 124 5.21 -5.75 -10.20
N GLN A 125 5.46 -4.46 -9.96
CA GLN A 125 6.75 -3.97 -9.49
C GLN A 125 7.12 -4.52 -8.10
N ALA A 126 6.17 -4.56 -7.16
CA ALA A 126 6.39 -5.10 -5.82
C ALA A 126 6.72 -6.60 -5.86
N ASN A 127 6.02 -7.38 -6.68
CA ASN A 127 6.31 -8.80 -6.88
C ASN A 127 7.65 -9.04 -7.60
N ILE A 128 8.02 -8.21 -8.57
CA ILE A 128 9.36 -8.25 -9.20
C ILE A 128 10.44 -8.02 -8.14
N TYR A 129 10.29 -6.99 -7.31
CA TYR A 129 11.23 -6.71 -6.22
C TYR A 129 11.33 -7.90 -5.26
N LYS A 130 10.20 -8.50 -4.86
CA LYS A 130 10.18 -9.71 -4.02
C LYS A 130 10.93 -10.88 -4.68
N ALA A 131 10.68 -11.16 -5.95
CA ALA A 131 11.33 -12.26 -6.66
C ALA A 131 12.85 -12.07 -6.75
N GLN A 132 13.29 -10.86 -7.08
CA GLN A 132 14.71 -10.50 -7.11
C GLN A 132 15.35 -10.56 -5.73
N PHE A 133 14.64 -10.12 -4.69
CA PHE A 133 15.13 -10.20 -3.31
C PHE A 133 15.28 -11.65 -2.86
N LEU A 134 14.27 -12.50 -3.10
CA LEU A 134 14.32 -13.94 -2.84
C LEU A 134 15.52 -14.60 -3.54
N HIS A 135 15.78 -14.22 -4.79
CA HIS A 135 16.95 -14.69 -5.52
C HIS A 135 18.26 -14.27 -4.85
N ARG A 136 18.41 -12.99 -4.45
CA ARG A 136 19.60 -12.49 -3.73
C ARG A 136 19.89 -13.24 -2.44
N ILE A 137 18.84 -13.65 -1.71
CA ILE A 137 18.97 -14.41 -0.45
C ILE A 137 18.96 -15.93 -0.67
N SER A 138 19.28 -16.39 -1.87
CA SER A 138 19.42 -17.81 -2.26
C SER A 138 18.13 -18.66 -2.13
N LYS A 139 16.95 -18.01 -2.10
CA LYS A 139 15.64 -18.67 -2.10
C LYS A 139 15.09 -18.80 -3.52
N LYS A 140 15.80 -19.56 -4.35
CA LYS A 140 15.57 -19.66 -5.79
C LYS A 140 14.18 -20.20 -6.13
N GLU A 141 13.71 -21.21 -5.41
CA GLU A 141 12.42 -21.86 -5.64
C GLU A 141 11.27 -20.91 -5.32
N GLU A 142 11.35 -20.19 -4.20
CA GLU A 142 10.37 -19.16 -3.83
C GLU A 142 10.35 -18.02 -4.87
N ALA A 143 11.52 -17.59 -5.38
CA ALA A 143 11.60 -16.59 -6.45
C ALA A 143 10.89 -17.07 -7.72
N LEU A 144 11.11 -18.33 -8.13
CA LEU A 144 10.45 -18.93 -9.30
C LEU A 144 8.93 -18.99 -9.14
N GLN A 145 8.42 -19.25 -7.94
CA GLN A 145 6.98 -19.22 -7.68
C GLN A 145 6.39 -17.83 -7.91
N VAL A 146 7.06 -16.77 -7.44
CA VAL A 146 6.63 -15.39 -7.67
C VAL A 146 6.67 -15.03 -9.16
N TRP A 147 7.69 -15.50 -9.87
CA TRP A 147 7.78 -15.27 -11.32
C TRP A 147 6.67 -15.96 -12.11
N LYS A 148 6.34 -17.23 -11.77
CA LYS A 148 5.21 -17.94 -12.37
C LYS A 148 3.91 -17.21 -12.13
N TYR A 149 3.68 -16.79 -10.89
CA TYR A 149 2.53 -15.97 -10.53
C TYR A 149 2.43 -14.70 -11.38
N LEU A 150 3.53 -13.95 -11.53
CA LEU A 150 3.58 -12.74 -12.37
C LEU A 150 3.22 -13.00 -13.84
N LEU A 151 3.70 -14.10 -14.42
CA LEU A 151 3.41 -14.47 -15.81
C LEU A 151 1.93 -14.82 -16.02
N GLU A 152 1.25 -15.35 -15.00
CA GLU A 152 -0.18 -15.65 -15.03
C GLU A 152 -1.03 -14.37 -14.98
N ILE A 153 -0.70 -13.44 -14.09
CA ILE A 153 -1.52 -12.24 -13.88
C ILE A 153 -1.21 -11.09 -14.86
N PHE A 154 -0.03 -11.12 -15.52
CA PHE A 154 0.38 -10.14 -16.53
C PHE A 154 0.77 -10.80 -17.87
N PRO A 155 -0.18 -11.44 -18.58
CA PRO A 155 0.11 -12.13 -19.84
C PRO A 155 0.62 -11.17 -20.93
N ASN A 156 0.22 -9.90 -20.89
CA ASN A 156 0.67 -8.87 -21.84
C ASN A 156 2.11 -8.40 -21.59
N ASP A 157 2.67 -8.63 -20.40
CA ASP A 157 4.05 -8.27 -20.05
C ASP A 157 4.99 -9.48 -20.09
N LYS A 158 4.52 -10.63 -20.62
CA LYS A 158 5.25 -11.91 -20.60
C LYS A 158 6.69 -11.79 -21.08
N ASP A 159 6.92 -11.19 -22.25
CA ASP A 159 8.27 -11.08 -22.83
C ASP A 159 9.21 -10.24 -21.94
N ARG A 160 8.68 -9.15 -21.38
CA ARG A 160 9.41 -8.29 -20.44
C ARG A 160 9.77 -9.03 -19.15
N LEU A 161 8.84 -9.83 -18.63
CA LEU A 161 9.05 -10.64 -17.43
C LEU A 161 10.06 -11.76 -17.68
N LEU A 162 9.96 -12.48 -18.81
CA LEU A 162 10.92 -13.53 -19.18
C LEU A 162 12.35 -12.99 -19.32
N LYS A 163 12.51 -11.78 -19.87
CA LYS A 163 13.81 -11.11 -19.91
C LYS A 163 14.38 -10.82 -18.52
N LYS A 164 13.54 -10.42 -17.56
CA LYS A 164 13.97 -10.23 -16.15
C LYS A 164 14.35 -11.56 -15.49
N ILE A 165 13.52 -12.59 -15.64
CA ILE A 165 13.78 -13.94 -15.14
C ILE A 165 15.14 -14.45 -15.63
N SER A 166 15.39 -14.34 -16.94
CA SER A 166 16.65 -14.76 -17.55
C SER A 166 17.84 -13.92 -17.04
N GLY A 167 17.64 -12.61 -16.86
CA GLY A 167 18.64 -11.71 -16.29
C GLY A 167 19.01 -12.03 -14.85
N ASP A 168 18.09 -12.59 -14.07
CA ASP A 168 18.33 -13.10 -12.73
C ASP A 168 18.95 -14.52 -12.74
N GLY A 169 19.37 -15.05 -13.89
CA GLY A 169 19.95 -16.40 -14.01
C GLY A 169 18.96 -17.54 -13.73
N LEU A 170 17.66 -17.26 -13.84
CA LEU A 170 16.58 -18.21 -13.65
C LEU A 170 16.06 -18.71 -15.01
N SER A 171 15.62 -19.96 -15.06
CA SER A 171 14.89 -20.51 -16.20
C SER A 171 13.54 -21.02 -15.70
N ILE A 172 12.48 -20.68 -16.44
CA ILE A 172 11.16 -21.25 -16.24
C ILE A 172 10.91 -22.16 -17.45
N ASN A 173 11.01 -23.47 -17.20
CA ASN A 173 10.64 -24.51 -18.16
C ASN A 173 9.12 -24.70 -18.16
#